data_AF-A0A6M0CIY9-F1
#
_entry.id   AF-A0A6M0CIY9-F1
#
_cell.length_a   1.000
_cell.length_b   1.000
_cell.length_c   1.000
_cell.angle_alpha   90.00
_cell.angle_beta   90.00
_cell.angle_gamma   90.00
#
_symmetry.space_group_name_H-M   'P 1'
#
loop_
_entity.id
_entity.type
_entity.pdbx_description
1 polymer ?
#
loop_
_entity_poly.entity_id
_entity_poly.type
_entity_poly.pdbx_seq_one_letter_code
_entity_poly.pdbx_strand_id
1 'polypeptide(L)'
;MEPEVVINGFLEVVKNQPELFDDKCLQDLPELELVIERLEYEDDEEKVELAADAIIDFCDSNHQIGDAITNQVEGLQGKRKHRSFYSEVQIIDNTLPLLQQAIKDLLDDRDAKRPGLKF
;
A
#
# COMPACT_ATOMS: atom_id res chain seq x y z
N MET A 1 -8.25 -7.40 9.61
CA MET A 1 -7.01 -6.76 10.08
C MET A 1 -7.38 -5.31 10.38
N GLU A 2 -6.75 -4.63 11.35
CA GLU A 2 -7.05 -3.21 11.58
C GLU A 2 -6.57 -2.37 10.36
N PRO A 3 -7.31 -1.34 9.93
CA PRO A 3 -6.97 -0.53 8.75
C PRO A 3 -5.55 0.03 8.77
N GLU A 4 -5.11 0.54 9.92
CA GLU A 4 -3.77 1.11 10.08
C GLU A 4 -2.69 0.05 9.92
N VAL A 5 -2.98 -1.20 10.32
CA VAL A 5 -2.06 -2.33 10.16
C VAL A 5 -1.95 -2.72 8.69
N VAL A 6 -3.06 -2.68 7.94
CA VAL A 6 -3.09 -2.94 6.50
C VAL A 6 -2.23 -1.90 5.76
N ILE A 7 -2.48 -0.61 6.00
CA ILE A 7 -1.80 0.49 5.31
C ILE A 7 -0.30 0.48 5.61
N ASN A 8 0.09 0.39 6.88
CA ASN A 8 1.51 0.35 7.26
C ASN A 8 2.19 -0.92 6.75
N GLY A 9 1.51 -2.08 6.83
CA GLY A 9 2.04 -3.34 6.34
C GLY A 9 2.30 -3.29 4.84
N PHE A 10 1.35 -2.78 4.06
CA PHE A 10 1.52 -2.63 2.62
C PHE A 10 2.66 -1.66 2.27
N LEU A 11 2.76 -0.51 2.95
CA LEU A 11 3.87 0.42 2.77
C LEU A 11 5.23 -0.24 3.03
N GLU A 12 5.33 -1.05 4.09
CA GLU A 12 6.56 -1.77 4.40
C GLU A 12 6.88 -2.86 3.38
N VAL A 13 5.87 -3.54 2.82
CA VAL A 13 6.07 -4.51 1.74
C VAL A 13 6.57 -3.81 0.48
N VAL A 14 5.98 -2.68 0.09
CA VAL A 14 6.45 -1.85 -1.03
C VAL A 14 7.92 -1.45 -0.85
N LYS A 15 8.31 -1.03 0.36
CA LYS A 15 9.67 -0.54 0.63
C LYS A 15 10.72 -1.63 0.73
N ASN A 16 10.39 -2.75 1.37
CA ASN A 16 11.38 -3.77 1.74
C ASN A 16 11.34 -5.01 0.84
N GLN A 17 10.24 -5.24 0.13
CA GLN A 17 10.04 -6.40 -0.75
C GLN A 17 9.48 -5.98 -2.12
N PRO A 18 10.05 -4.96 -2.81
CA PRO A 18 9.55 -4.48 -4.09
C PRO A 18 9.57 -5.57 -5.19
N GLU A 19 10.39 -6.61 -5.03
CA GLU A 19 10.46 -7.76 -5.94
C GLU A 19 9.17 -8.58 -6.00
N LEU A 20 8.27 -8.45 -5.01
CA LEU A 20 6.96 -9.11 -5.04
C LEU A 20 5.98 -8.44 -6.01
N PHE A 21 6.26 -7.22 -6.44
CA PHE A 21 5.48 -6.49 -7.44
C PHE A 21 5.93 -6.91 -8.85
N ASP A 22 5.50 -8.10 -9.23
CA ASP A 22 5.74 -8.64 -10.58
C ASP A 22 4.97 -7.86 -11.67
N ASP A 23 5.23 -8.18 -12.94
CA ASP A 23 4.61 -7.51 -14.09
C ASP A 23 3.07 -7.58 -14.10
N LYS A 24 2.47 -8.56 -13.40
CA LYS A 24 1.02 -8.70 -13.29
C LYS A 24 0.50 -7.78 -12.18
N CYS A 25 1.13 -7.83 -11.01
CA CYS A 25 0.84 -6.95 -9.87
C CYS A 25 0.95 -5.46 -10.27
N LEU A 26 1.97 -5.12 -11.05
CA LEU A 26 2.19 -3.78 -11.58
C LEU A 26 1.16 -3.33 -12.64
N GLN A 27 0.33 -4.22 -13.18
CA GLN A 27 -0.79 -3.86 -14.06
C GLN A 27 -2.03 -3.41 -13.28
N ASP A 28 -2.24 -3.96 -12.09
CA ASP A 28 -3.36 -3.64 -11.21
C ASP A 28 -3.03 -2.42 -10.32
N LEU A 29 -1.73 -2.17 -10.09
CA LEU A 29 -1.24 -1.10 -9.22
C LEU A 29 -1.70 0.34 -9.60
N PRO A 30 -1.88 0.71 -10.89
CA PRO A 30 -2.43 2.02 -11.26
C PRO A 30 -3.86 2.27 -10.78
N GLU A 31 -4.68 1.22 -10.66
CA GLU A 31 -6.04 1.37 -10.13
C GLU A 31 -5.98 1.71 -8.65
N LEU A 32 -5.12 1.03 -7.89
CA LEU A 32 -4.86 1.34 -6.49
C LEU A 32 -4.30 2.76 -6.32
N GLU A 33 -3.32 3.16 -7.14
CA GLU A 33 -2.76 4.52 -7.11
C GLU A 33 -3.88 5.57 -7.24
N LEU A 34 -4.74 5.43 -8.25
CA LEU A 34 -5.84 6.36 -8.51
C LEU A 34 -6.80 6.47 -7.33
N VAL A 35 -7.10 5.36 -6.65
CA VAL A 35 -7.94 5.36 -5.44
C VAL A 35 -7.24 6.13 -4.32
N ILE A 36 -5.96 5.84 -4.06
CA ILE A 36 -5.18 6.52 -3.02
C ILE A 36 -5.04 8.02 -3.32
N GLU A 37 -4.86 8.43 -4.57
CA GLU A 37 -4.84 9.86 -4.94
C GLU A 37 -6.17 10.56 -4.64
N ARG A 38 -7.30 9.88 -4.89
CA ARG A 38 -8.62 10.45 -4.68
C ARG A 38 -8.95 10.65 -3.20
N LEU A 39 -8.29 9.91 -2.31
CA LEU A 39 -8.44 10.10 -0.87
C LEU A 39 -8.05 11.51 -0.41
N GLU A 40 -7.26 12.28 -1.17
CA GLU A 40 -6.99 13.69 -0.84
C GLU A 40 -8.30 14.50 -0.71
N TYR A 41 -9.34 14.13 -1.46
CA TYR A 41 -10.63 14.83 -1.52
C TYR A 41 -11.72 14.26 -0.61
N GLU A 42 -11.47 13.13 0.05
CA GLU A 42 -12.42 12.49 0.96
C GLU A 42 -12.36 13.12 2.36
N ASP A 43 -13.34 12.81 3.21
CA ASP A 43 -13.34 13.22 4.61
C ASP A 43 -12.30 12.44 5.41
N ASP A 44 -11.53 13.12 6.27
CA ASP A 44 -10.44 12.50 7.05
C ASP A 44 -10.89 11.30 7.88
N GLU A 45 -12.14 11.30 8.36
CA GLU A 45 -12.73 10.19 9.13
C GLU A 45 -12.87 8.88 8.33
N GLU A 46 -12.95 8.95 6.99
CA GLU A 46 -13.14 7.79 6.13
C GLU A 46 -11.87 7.40 5.35
N LYS A 47 -10.88 8.30 5.23
CA LYS A 47 -9.66 8.07 4.43
C LYS A 47 -8.91 6.80 4.81
N VAL A 48 -8.80 6.52 6.11
CA VAL A 48 -8.05 5.37 6.61
C VAL A 48 -8.77 4.06 6.26
N GLU A 49 -10.09 4.01 6.43
CA GLU A 49 -10.90 2.84 6.08
C GLU A 49 -10.88 2.61 4.55
N LEU A 50 -11.12 3.66 3.77
CA LEU A 50 -11.12 3.58 2.30
C LEU A 50 -9.74 3.17 1.73
N ALA A 51 -8.64 3.67 2.31
CA ALA A 51 -7.30 3.25 1.92
C ALA A 51 -7.06 1.77 2.22
N ALA A 52 -7.47 1.31 3.41
CA ALA A 52 -7.30 -0.07 3.81
C ALA A 52 -8.13 -1.02 2.93
N ASP A 53 -9.38 -0.67 2.65
CA ASP A 53 -10.26 -1.44 1.77
C ASP A 53 -9.67 -1.55 0.36
N ALA A 54 -9.19 -0.44 -0.21
CA ALA A 54 -8.55 -0.46 -1.53
C ALA A 54 -7.30 -1.38 -1.57
N ILE A 55 -6.50 -1.36 -0.51
CA ILE A 55 -5.33 -2.24 -0.37
C ILE A 55 -5.75 -3.70 -0.23
N ILE A 56 -6.84 -3.98 0.50
CA ILE A 56 -7.38 -5.34 0.64
C ILE A 56 -7.85 -5.85 -0.72
N ASP A 57 -8.64 -5.08 -1.46
CA ASP A 57 -9.12 -5.44 -2.79
C ASP A 57 -7.96 -5.72 -3.76
N PHE A 58 -6.90 -4.91 -3.68
CA PHE A 58 -5.67 -5.14 -4.44
C PHE A 58 -4.99 -6.45 -4.03
N CYS A 59 -4.90 -6.74 -2.73
CA CYS A 59 -4.32 -7.98 -2.21
C CYS A 59 -5.14 -9.22 -2.56
N ASP A 60 -6.46 -9.11 -2.68
CA ASP A 60 -7.35 -10.19 -3.12
C ASP A 60 -7.09 -10.56 -4.59
N SER A 61 -6.63 -9.61 -5.41
CA SER A 61 -6.17 -9.90 -6.77
C SER A 61 -4.69 -10.34 -6.81
N ASN A 62 -3.92 -10.01 -5.78
CA ASN A 62 -2.47 -10.17 -5.68
C ASN A 62 -2.06 -10.84 -4.35
N HIS A 63 -2.51 -12.09 -4.14
CA HIS A 63 -2.41 -12.80 -2.85
C HIS A 63 -1.00 -12.83 -2.23
N GLN A 64 0.05 -12.90 -3.05
CA GLN A 64 1.45 -12.88 -2.59
C GLN A 64 1.81 -11.63 -1.77
N ILE A 65 1.19 -10.49 -2.07
CA ILE A 65 1.33 -9.25 -1.32
C ILE A 65 0.58 -9.35 0.00
N GLY A 66 -0.67 -9.82 -0.02
CA GLY A 66 -1.47 -10.05 1.19
C GLY A 66 -0.81 -11.04 2.17
N ASP A 67 -0.21 -12.10 1.64
CA ASP A 67 0.59 -13.06 2.41
C ASP A 67 1.83 -12.40 3.02
N ALA A 68 2.53 -11.55 2.26
CA ALA A 68 3.69 -10.82 2.77
C ALA A 68 3.33 -9.86 3.91
N ILE A 69 2.22 -9.12 3.77
CA ILE A 69 1.67 -8.26 4.84
C ILE A 69 1.36 -9.10 6.07
N THR A 70 0.63 -10.20 5.90
CA THR A 70 0.22 -11.09 7.00
C THR A 70 1.44 -11.66 7.72
N ASN A 71 2.42 -12.19 6.99
CA ASN A 71 3.66 -12.72 7.56
C ASN A 71 4.45 -11.65 8.32
N GLN A 72 4.46 -10.41 7.82
CA GLN A 72 5.11 -9.30 8.50
C GLN A 72 4.39 -8.95 9.81
N VAL A 73 3.06 -8.88 9.79
CA VAL A 73 2.24 -8.61 10.97
C VAL A 73 2.39 -9.72 12.00
N GLU A 74 2.33 -10.99 11.62
CA GLU A 74 2.53 -12.14 12.51
C GLU A 74 3.95 -12.18 13.10
N GLY A 75 4.96 -11.90 12.27
CA GLY A 75 6.36 -11.80 12.69
C GLY A 75 6.61 -10.68 13.71
N LEU A 76 5.83 -9.61 13.66
CA LEU A 76 5.85 -8.51 14.62
C LEU A 76 5.05 -8.84 15.89
N GLN A 77 3.88 -9.46 15.77
CA GLN A 77 3.06 -9.90 16.90
C GLN A 77 3.78 -10.92 17.79
N GLY A 78 4.60 -11.80 17.20
CA GLY A 78 5.46 -12.72 17.95
C GLY A 78 6.59 -12.04 18.74
N LYS A 79 6.93 -10.77 18.45
CA LYS A 79 8.07 -10.06 19.05
C LYS A 79 7.70 -8.96 20.04
N ARG A 80 6.47 -8.45 20.07
CA ARG A 80 5.88 -7.62 21.15
C ARG A 80 4.46 -7.23 20.74
N LYS A 81 3.54 -7.16 21.71
CA LYS A 81 2.17 -6.66 21.56
C LYS A 81 2.15 -5.37 20.74
N HIS A 82 1.76 -5.45 19.46
CA HIS A 82 1.50 -4.27 18.65
C HIS A 82 0.17 -3.69 19.14
N ARG A 83 0.26 -2.68 20.00
CA ARG A 83 -0.76 -1.64 20.01
C ARG A 83 -0.49 -0.86 18.74
N SER A 84 -1.45 -0.71 17.84
CA SER A 84 -1.37 0.31 16.80
C SER A 84 -1.08 1.63 17.52
N PHE A 85 0.10 2.21 17.27
CA PHE A 85 0.56 3.45 17.92
C PHE A 85 0.34 4.68 17.03
N TYR A 86 -0.27 4.50 15.85
CA TYR A 86 -0.59 5.59 14.94
C TYR A 86 -2.07 5.89 15.05
N SER A 87 -2.39 7.10 15.52
CA SER A 87 -3.75 7.64 15.35
C SER A 87 -4.04 7.82 13.86
N GLU A 88 -5.31 7.76 13.45
CA GLU A 88 -5.75 8.05 12.08
C GLU A 88 -5.08 9.30 11.49
N VAL A 89 -4.99 10.37 12.28
CA VAL A 89 -4.28 11.61 11.90
C VAL A 89 -2.83 11.35 11.47
N GLN A 90 -2.09 10.48 12.16
CA GLN A 90 -0.71 10.17 11.78
C GLN A 90 -0.64 9.33 10.51
N ILE A 91 -1.62 8.44 10.29
CA ILE A 91 -1.73 7.66 9.05
C ILE A 91 -2.01 8.59 7.88
N ILE A 92 -2.97 9.51 8.03
CA ILE A 92 -3.37 10.47 6.99
C ILE A 92 -2.23 11.43 6.68
N ASP A 93 -1.61 12.04 7.69
CA ASP A 93 -0.63 13.11 7.47
C ASP A 93 0.75 12.59 7.08
N ASN A 94 1.10 11.34 7.42
CA ASN A 94 2.45 10.81 7.21
C ASN A 94 2.48 9.54 6.35
N THR A 95 1.63 8.55 6.66
CA THR A 95 1.72 7.24 6.02
C THR A 95 1.13 7.25 4.61
N LEU A 96 -0.07 7.84 4.41
CA LEU A 96 -0.71 7.89 3.09
C LEU A 96 0.13 8.63 2.04
N PRO A 97 0.73 9.81 2.33
CA PRO A 97 1.60 10.48 1.37
C PRO A 97 2.84 9.64 1.01
N LEU A 98 3.44 8.98 2.01
CA LEU A 98 4.57 8.08 1.77
C LEU A 98 4.18 6.87 0.93
N LEU A 99 2.97 6.36 1.14
CA LEU A 99 2.42 5.25 0.36
C LEU A 99 2.14 5.67 -1.07
N GLN A 100 1.50 6.81 -1.30
CA GLN A 100 1.25 7.35 -2.62
C GLN A 100 2.57 7.53 -3.39
N GLN A 101 3.60 8.09 -2.75
CA GLN A 101 4.92 8.23 -3.37
C GLN A 101 5.55 6.88 -3.70
N ALA A 102 5.49 5.91 -2.79
CA ALA A 102 6.10 4.61 -3.01
C ALA A 102 5.41 3.80 -4.14
N ILE A 103 4.08 3.94 -4.29
CA ILE A 103 3.33 3.37 -5.41
C ILE A 103 3.77 4.04 -6.72
N LYS A 104 3.90 5.37 -6.75
CA LYS A 104 4.38 6.12 -7.92
C LYS A 104 5.78 5.68 -8.33
N ASP A 105 6.69 5.53 -7.39
CA ASP A 105 8.06 5.09 -7.66
C ASP A 105 8.09 3.69 -8.33
N LEU A 106 7.22 2.75 -7.91
CA LEU A 106 7.09 1.44 -8.54
C LEU A 106 6.57 1.54 -9.99
N LEU A 107 5.60 2.41 -10.24
CA LEU A 107 5.03 2.63 -11.57
C LEU A 107 6.02 3.33 -12.51
N ASP A 108 6.75 4.33 -12.01
CA ASP A 108 7.80 5.02 -12.75
C ASP A 108 8.95 4.05 -13.12
N ASP A 109 9.36 3.18 -12.20
CA ASP A 109 10.37 2.15 -12.46
C ASP A 109 9.91 1.13 -13.53
N ARG A 110 8.62 0.75 -13.51
CA ARG A 110 8.00 -0.09 -14.54
C ARG A 110 8.07 0.60 -15.91
N ASP A 111 7.73 1.87 -15.97
CA ASP A 111 7.64 2.64 -17.21
C ASP A 111 9.02 2.99 -17.76
N ALA A 112 10.00 3.27 -16.89
CA ALA A 112 11.40 3.45 -17.27
C ALA A 112 12.01 2.19 -17.90
N LYS A 113 11.61 0.99 -17.45
CA LYS A 113 12.00 -0.30 -18.04
C LYS A 113 11.30 -0.59 -19.37
N ARG A 114 10.28 0.19 -19.75
CA ARG A 114 9.58 0.11 -21.04
C ARG A 114 9.85 1.37 -21.90
N PRO A 115 11.07 1.55 -22.44
CA PRO A 115 11.37 2.69 -23.31
C PRO A 115 10.68 2.48 -24.68
N GLY A 116 9.39 2.77 -24.78
CA GLY A 116 8.62 2.36 -25.96
C GLY A 116 7.27 3.03 -26.26
N LEU A 117 6.73 3.91 -25.41
CA LEU A 117 5.58 4.74 -25.80
C LEU A 117 5.81 6.20 -25.40
N LYS A 118 6.61 6.88 -26.23
CA LYS A 118 6.40 8.31 -26.45
C LYS A 118 5.35 8.40 -27.56
N PHE A 119 4.15 8.85 -27.21
CA PHE A 119 3.17 9.29 -28.20
C PHE A 119 3.66 10.57 -28.89
#